data_AF-A0A1W9QX03-F1
#
_entry.id   AF-A0A1W9QX03-F1
#
_cell.length_a   1.000
_cell.length_b   1.000
_cell.length_c   1.000
_cell.angle_alpha   90.00
_cell.angle_beta   90.00
_cell.angle_gamma   90.00
#
_symmetry.space_group_name_H-M   'P 1'
#
loop_
_entity.id
_entity.type
_entity.pdbx_description
1 polymer ?
#
loop_
_entity_poly.entity_id
_entity_poly.type
_entity_poly.pdbx_seq_one_letter_code
_entity_poly.pdbx_strand_id
1 'polypeptide(L)'
;HGLGRSYGKDPKVVAKYASTFIDAMHHYGVLTSLKHFPGHGSSVGDTHKGYVDVTKLWKEVELEPYRLLKNKADTVMVAHVFNKRLDAKYPATLSAKTVNGLLRNKLGYHGVVITDDLQMGAISKKYGLKNTLQLAINAGDDILLFGNQLDPRKIVSTKKLVDTIVSLIKSGSVKEQSINDAYNRIQKLKKKL
;
A
#
# COMPACT_ATOMS: atom_id res chain seq x y z
N HIS A 1 -11.78 13.74 -10.55
CA HIS A 1 -11.39 13.85 -9.14
C HIS A 1 -12.59 14.28 -8.32
N GLY A 2 -13.28 13.34 -7.66
CA GLY A 2 -14.62 13.58 -7.10
C GLY A 2 -14.68 14.06 -5.65
N LEU A 3 -13.57 14.07 -4.90
CA LEU A 3 -13.57 14.33 -3.45
C LEU A 3 -12.60 15.42 -2.97
N GLY A 4 -11.94 16.17 -3.88
CA GLY A 4 -11.02 17.26 -3.49
C GLY A 4 -9.73 16.84 -2.76
N ARG A 5 -9.41 15.55 -2.72
CA ARG A 5 -8.24 14.99 -1.99
C ARG A 5 -6.94 14.94 -2.80
N SER A 6 -6.93 15.47 -4.02
CA SER A 6 -5.75 15.56 -4.88
C SER A 6 -5.34 17.02 -5.04
N TYR A 7 -4.04 17.29 -5.04
CA TYR A 7 -3.47 18.62 -5.30
C TYR A 7 -3.72 19.13 -6.73
N GLY A 8 -4.13 18.26 -7.66
CA GLY A 8 -4.43 18.66 -9.03
C GLY A 8 -4.58 17.48 -9.99
N LYS A 9 -4.66 17.82 -11.28
CA LYS A 9 -4.67 16.87 -12.42
C LYS A 9 -3.28 16.68 -13.04
N ASP A 10 -2.42 17.70 -12.96
CA ASP A 10 -1.05 17.63 -13.47
C ASP A 10 -0.16 16.91 -12.44
N PRO A 11 0.45 15.76 -12.78
CA PRO A 11 1.32 15.02 -11.88
C PRO A 11 2.52 15.83 -11.37
N LYS A 12 3.04 16.78 -12.15
CA LYS A 12 4.15 17.64 -11.72
C LYS A 12 3.71 18.61 -10.64
N VAL A 13 2.50 19.16 -10.77
CA VAL A 13 1.89 20.02 -9.73
C VAL A 13 1.64 19.20 -8.46
N VAL A 14 1.10 17.99 -8.60
CA VAL A 14 0.91 17.08 -7.45
C VAL A 14 2.24 16.78 -6.76
N ALA A 15 3.29 16.44 -7.52
CA ALA A 15 4.60 16.15 -6.96
C ALA A 15 5.23 17.37 -6.26
N LYS A 16 5.09 18.56 -6.84
CA LYS A 16 5.59 19.82 -6.25
C LYS A 16 4.97 20.07 -4.88
N TYR A 17 3.64 20.08 -4.79
CA TYR A 17 2.96 20.36 -3.52
C TYR A 17 3.13 19.23 -2.50
N ALA A 18 3.15 17.97 -2.94
CA ALA A 18 3.48 16.86 -2.06
C ALA A 18 4.92 16.95 -1.53
N SER A 19 5.91 17.38 -2.34
CA SER A 19 7.27 17.63 -1.82
C SER A 19 7.27 18.69 -0.73
N THR A 20 6.60 19.83 -0.96
CA THR A 20 6.53 20.91 0.05
C THR A 20 5.89 20.42 1.35
N PHE A 21 4.83 19.61 1.25
CA PHE A 21 4.21 18.99 2.42
C PHE A 21 5.19 18.05 3.14
N ILE A 22 5.89 17.18 2.41
CA ILE A 22 6.89 16.26 2.99
C ILE A 22 7.98 17.04 3.72
N ASP A 23 8.56 18.05 3.08
CA ASP A 23 9.62 18.87 3.66
C ASP A 23 9.14 19.58 4.94
N ALA A 24 7.90 20.08 4.96
CA ALA A 24 7.29 20.69 6.15
C ALA A 24 7.06 19.69 7.28
N MET A 25 6.57 18.48 7.00
CA MET A 25 6.38 17.45 8.03
C MET A 25 7.72 16.97 8.60
N HIS A 26 8.73 16.80 7.75
CA HIS A 26 10.10 16.46 8.17
C HIS A 26 10.72 17.52 9.08
N HIS A 27 10.44 18.81 8.86
CA HIS A 27 10.89 19.89 9.74
C HIS A 27 10.40 19.72 11.18
N TYR A 28 9.23 19.10 11.38
CA TYR A 28 8.66 18.79 12.70
C TYR A 28 8.95 17.35 13.16
N GLY A 29 9.86 16.63 12.52
CA GLY A 29 10.21 15.26 12.88
C GLY A 29 9.10 14.24 12.57
N VAL A 30 8.20 14.54 11.64
CA VAL A 30 7.08 13.66 11.27
C VAL A 30 7.34 13.01 9.92
N LEU A 31 7.41 11.68 9.90
CA LEU A 31 7.54 10.89 8.68
C LEU A 31 6.23 10.86 7.88
N THR A 32 6.33 10.68 6.57
CA THR A 32 5.18 10.78 5.66
C THR A 32 4.93 9.51 4.85
N SER A 33 3.75 9.44 4.22
CA SER A 33 3.37 8.35 3.32
C SER A 33 2.79 8.89 2.02
N LEU A 34 3.40 8.54 0.90
CA LEU A 34 2.79 8.77 -0.41
C LEU A 34 1.62 7.81 -0.58
N LYS A 35 0.44 8.33 -0.96
CA LYS A 35 -0.75 7.49 -1.12
C LYS A 35 -1.74 7.97 -2.18
N HIS A 36 -2.45 7.09 -2.86
CA HIS A 36 -2.42 5.62 -2.74
C HIS A 36 -1.89 5.00 -4.05
N PHE A 37 -0.82 4.23 -3.95
CA PHE A 37 -0.15 3.59 -5.10
C PHE A 37 -1.03 2.47 -5.68
N PRO A 38 -1.10 2.26 -7.01
CA PRO A 38 -0.33 2.86 -8.11
C PRO A 38 -0.97 4.11 -8.72
N GLY A 39 -1.83 4.81 -7.98
CA GLY A 39 -2.69 5.86 -8.51
C GLY A 39 -4.17 5.51 -8.34
N HIS A 40 -4.83 6.22 -7.44
CA HIS A 40 -6.26 6.10 -7.16
C HIS A 40 -7.05 7.29 -7.76
N GLY A 41 -6.36 8.29 -8.31
CA GLY A 41 -6.93 9.60 -8.65
C GLY A 41 -7.98 9.55 -9.76
N SER A 42 -7.89 8.55 -10.64
CA SER A 42 -8.83 8.30 -11.72
C SER A 42 -10.02 7.42 -11.34
N SER A 43 -10.10 6.93 -10.09
CA SER A 43 -11.25 6.13 -9.67
C SER A 43 -12.51 6.99 -9.49
N VAL A 44 -13.65 6.42 -9.86
CA VAL A 44 -14.99 6.96 -9.59
C VAL A 44 -15.71 6.24 -8.45
N GLY A 45 -15.19 5.09 -7.99
CA GLY A 45 -15.75 4.31 -6.89
C GLY A 45 -15.05 4.52 -5.55
N ASP A 46 -15.75 4.19 -4.47
CA ASP A 46 -15.27 4.23 -3.09
C ASP A 46 -14.82 2.82 -2.62
N THR A 47 -13.53 2.65 -2.38
CA THR A 47 -12.93 1.38 -1.90
C THR A 47 -13.39 1.00 -0.49
N HIS A 48 -13.93 1.93 0.30
CA HIS A 48 -14.52 1.61 1.60
C HIS A 48 -15.80 0.76 1.43
N LYS A 49 -16.55 0.99 0.35
CA LYS A 49 -17.85 0.33 0.10
C LYS A 49 -17.71 -0.96 -0.71
N GLY A 50 -16.71 -1.06 -1.58
CA GLY A 50 -16.50 -2.26 -2.39
C GLY A 50 -15.29 -2.21 -3.32
N TYR A 51 -15.24 -3.20 -4.21
CA TYR A 51 -14.17 -3.39 -5.17
C TYR A 51 -14.18 -2.30 -6.25
N VAL A 52 -13.03 -1.64 -6.46
CA VAL A 52 -12.89 -0.55 -7.45
C VAL A 52 -11.99 -1.01 -8.59
N ASP A 53 -12.57 -1.15 -9.79
CA ASP A 53 -11.84 -1.48 -11.02
C ASP A 53 -11.45 -0.19 -11.76
N VAL A 54 -10.15 0.06 -11.87
CA VAL A 54 -9.57 1.20 -12.60
C VAL A 54 -8.97 0.82 -13.94
N THR A 55 -9.17 -0.41 -14.43
CA THR A 55 -8.57 -0.94 -15.67
C THR A 55 -8.64 0.00 -16.88
N LYS A 56 -9.79 0.65 -17.09
CA LYS A 56 -10.02 1.55 -18.24
C LYS A 56 -9.62 3.00 -17.95
N LEU A 57 -9.46 3.36 -16.68
CA LEU A 57 -9.31 4.74 -16.23
C LEU A 57 -7.85 5.06 -15.87
N TRP A 58 -7.16 4.08 -15.27
CA TRP A 58 -5.78 4.21 -14.87
C TRP A 58 -4.87 4.41 -16.08
N LYS A 59 -3.95 5.36 -15.94
CA LYS A 59 -2.92 5.67 -16.93
C LYS A 59 -1.56 5.65 -16.24
N GLU A 60 -0.52 5.28 -16.98
CA GLU A 60 0.84 5.20 -16.43
C GLU A 60 1.35 6.54 -15.87
N VAL A 61 0.83 7.67 -16.37
CA VAL A 61 1.11 9.01 -15.83
C VAL A 61 0.76 9.16 -14.34
N GLU A 62 -0.13 8.32 -13.78
CA GLU A 62 -0.41 8.30 -12.34
C GLU A 62 0.78 7.82 -11.49
N LEU A 63 1.77 7.17 -12.10
CA LEU A 63 3.02 6.79 -11.43
C LEU A 63 3.99 7.96 -11.29
N GLU A 64 3.80 9.04 -12.05
CA GLU A 64 4.76 10.12 -12.15
C GLU A 64 5.06 10.81 -10.80
N PRO A 65 4.07 11.11 -9.93
CA PRO A 65 4.37 11.65 -8.60
C PRO A 65 5.24 10.71 -7.76
N TYR A 66 5.00 9.40 -7.83
CA TYR A 66 5.83 8.40 -7.13
C TYR A 66 7.24 8.34 -7.70
N ARG A 67 7.39 8.42 -9.03
CA ARG A 67 8.70 8.46 -9.68
C ARG A 67 9.53 9.66 -9.25
N LEU A 68 8.90 10.84 -9.16
CA LEU A 68 9.55 12.09 -8.76
C LEU A 68 9.88 12.15 -7.27
N LEU A 69 9.05 11.53 -6.42
CA LEU A 69 9.15 11.63 -4.96
C LEU A 69 9.72 10.40 -4.25
N LYS A 70 10.03 9.31 -4.96
CA LYS A 70 10.47 8.04 -4.34
C LYS A 70 11.65 8.18 -3.37
N ASN A 71 12.56 9.12 -3.62
CA ASN A 71 13.74 9.34 -2.77
C ASN A 71 13.42 10.22 -1.54
N LYS A 72 12.30 10.94 -1.56
CA LYS A 72 11.80 11.74 -0.43
C LYS A 72 10.77 10.98 0.41
N ALA A 73 10.09 10.00 -0.17
CA ALA A 73 9.08 9.21 0.51
C ALA A 73 9.69 8.36 1.64
N ASP A 74 9.14 8.46 2.85
CA ASP A 74 9.51 7.55 3.94
C ASP A 74 8.78 6.22 3.83
N THR A 75 7.50 6.28 3.45
CA THR A 75 6.65 5.14 3.17
C THR A 75 5.83 5.36 1.90
N VAL A 76 5.37 4.27 1.27
CA VAL A 76 4.38 4.30 0.18
C VAL A 76 3.21 3.40 0.57
N MET A 77 2.01 3.96 0.60
CA MET A 77 0.78 3.22 0.88
C MET A 77 0.13 2.69 -0.39
N VAL A 78 -0.21 1.41 -0.42
CA VAL A 78 -0.80 0.73 -1.59
C VAL A 78 -2.32 0.63 -1.46
N ALA A 79 -3.04 0.99 -2.52
CA ALA A 79 -4.50 0.97 -2.57
C ALA A 79 -5.10 -0.40 -2.93
N HIS A 80 -6.33 -0.63 -2.47
CA HIS A 80 -7.13 -1.81 -2.84
C HIS A 80 -7.82 -1.68 -4.21
N VAL A 81 -7.16 -1.05 -5.19
CA VAL A 81 -7.69 -0.89 -6.56
C VAL A 81 -7.32 -2.10 -7.42
N PHE A 82 -8.26 -2.54 -8.26
CA PHE A 82 -8.00 -3.56 -9.26
C PHE A 82 -7.71 -2.95 -10.62
N ASN A 83 -6.73 -3.53 -11.31
CA ASN A 83 -6.43 -3.19 -12.68
C ASN A 83 -5.91 -4.42 -13.42
N LYS A 84 -6.72 -4.98 -14.32
CA LYS A 84 -6.38 -6.22 -15.02
C LYS A 84 -5.13 -6.12 -15.91
N ARG A 85 -4.71 -4.90 -16.26
CA ARG A 85 -3.49 -4.63 -17.03
C ARG A 85 -2.23 -4.67 -16.18
N LEU A 86 -2.34 -4.47 -14.85
CA LEU A 86 -1.24 -4.61 -13.90
C LEU A 86 -1.22 -6.03 -13.31
N ASP A 87 -2.39 -6.49 -12.86
CA ASP A 87 -2.60 -7.85 -12.37
C ASP A 87 -4.05 -8.27 -12.62
N ALA A 88 -4.24 -9.33 -13.41
CA ALA A 88 -5.56 -9.84 -13.76
C ALA A 88 -6.28 -10.55 -12.60
N LYS A 89 -5.61 -10.81 -11.47
CA LYS A 89 -6.14 -11.62 -10.37
C LYS A 89 -6.34 -10.84 -9.07
N TYR A 90 -5.40 -9.97 -8.73
CA TYR A 90 -5.35 -9.34 -7.40
C TYR A 90 -5.44 -7.82 -7.47
N PRO A 91 -6.07 -7.16 -6.46
CA PRO A 91 -5.91 -5.72 -6.30
C PRO A 91 -4.44 -5.38 -5.99
N ALA A 92 -4.06 -4.12 -6.20
CA ALA A 92 -2.67 -3.68 -6.10
C ALA A 92 -2.01 -4.07 -4.77
N THR A 93 -2.69 -3.88 -3.63
CA THR A 93 -2.21 -4.28 -2.28
C THR A 93 -1.91 -5.78 -2.14
N LEU A 94 -2.54 -6.65 -2.93
CA LEU A 94 -2.35 -8.10 -2.85
C LEU A 94 -1.55 -8.64 -4.04
N SER A 95 -0.95 -7.76 -4.86
CA SER A 95 -0.31 -8.10 -6.13
C SER A 95 1.19 -7.91 -6.08
N ALA A 96 1.94 -9.02 -6.13
CA ALA A 96 3.39 -8.98 -6.30
C ALA A 96 3.83 -8.32 -7.62
N LYS A 97 3.01 -8.39 -8.67
CA LYS A 97 3.27 -7.67 -9.94
C LYS A 97 3.22 -6.16 -9.73
N THR A 98 2.35 -5.69 -8.84
CA THR A 98 2.19 -4.26 -8.56
C THR A 98 3.21 -3.78 -7.51
N VAL A 99 3.33 -4.44 -6.37
CA VAL A 99 4.23 -3.99 -5.30
C VAL A 99 5.70 -4.29 -5.65
N ASN A 100 6.09 -5.56 -5.78
CA ASN A 100 7.46 -5.89 -6.15
C ASN A 100 7.79 -5.50 -7.61
N GLY A 101 6.93 -5.84 -8.57
CA GLY A 101 7.19 -5.61 -9.99
C GLY A 101 7.20 -4.12 -10.38
N LEU A 102 6.16 -3.37 -10.03
CA LEU A 102 6.02 -1.98 -10.45
C LEU A 102 6.71 -1.01 -9.49
N LEU A 103 6.38 -1.05 -8.19
CA LEU A 103 6.93 -0.10 -7.23
C LEU A 103 8.41 -0.34 -6.92
N ARG A 104 8.78 -1.56 -6.52
CA ARG A 104 10.16 -1.85 -6.13
C ARG A 104 11.10 -1.96 -7.33
N ASN A 105 10.74 -2.75 -8.34
CA ASN A 105 11.64 -3.03 -9.46
C ASN A 105 11.60 -1.93 -10.52
N LYS A 106 10.43 -1.61 -11.11
CA LYS A 106 10.35 -0.62 -12.20
C LYS A 106 10.60 0.81 -11.71
N LEU A 107 10.02 1.23 -10.59
CA LEU A 107 10.24 2.57 -10.04
C LEU A 107 11.48 2.66 -9.15
N GLY A 108 12.03 1.54 -8.66
CA GLY A 108 13.24 1.55 -7.83
C GLY A 108 12.99 2.08 -6.41
N TYR A 109 11.82 1.83 -5.83
CA TYR A 109 11.52 2.22 -4.45
C TYR A 109 11.90 1.09 -3.47
N HIS A 110 12.86 1.37 -2.58
CA HIS A 110 13.39 0.39 -1.62
C HIS A 110 13.06 0.73 -0.16
N GLY A 111 12.24 1.77 0.07
CA GLY A 111 11.73 2.11 1.38
C GLY A 111 10.61 1.18 1.85
N VAL A 112 9.94 1.61 2.92
CA VAL A 112 8.84 0.85 3.54
C VAL A 112 7.57 0.97 2.69
N VAL A 113 6.92 -0.15 2.43
CA VAL A 113 5.62 -0.25 1.79
C VAL A 113 4.58 -0.62 2.85
N ILE A 114 3.49 0.13 2.91
CA ILE A 114 2.40 -0.10 3.84
C ILE A 114 1.11 -0.37 3.05
N THR A 115 0.28 -1.29 3.52
CA THR A 115 -1.04 -1.49 2.91
C THR A 115 -1.97 -0.33 3.28
N ASP A 116 -2.94 -0.01 2.43
CA ASP A 116 -4.19 0.59 2.94
C ASP A 116 -4.89 -0.44 3.86
N ASP A 117 -5.92 -0.02 4.58
CA ASP A 117 -6.49 -0.84 5.65
C ASP A 117 -7.11 -2.15 5.13
N LEU A 118 -6.53 -3.29 5.54
CA LEU A 118 -6.92 -4.62 5.08
C LEU A 118 -8.31 -5.06 5.57
N GLN A 119 -8.93 -4.30 6.47
CA GLN A 119 -10.31 -4.53 6.91
C GLN A 119 -11.36 -3.88 6.00
N MET A 120 -10.95 -3.00 5.07
CA MET A 120 -11.86 -2.36 4.12
C MET A 120 -12.60 -3.38 3.25
N GLY A 121 -13.83 -3.03 2.85
CA GLY A 121 -14.73 -3.93 2.12
C GLY A 121 -14.18 -4.44 0.78
N ALA A 122 -13.27 -3.69 0.14
CA ALA A 122 -12.55 -4.12 -1.06
C ALA A 122 -11.71 -5.40 -0.85
N ILE A 123 -11.27 -5.65 0.40
CA ILE A 123 -10.49 -6.83 0.79
C ILE A 123 -11.34 -7.80 1.61
N SER A 124 -11.90 -7.34 2.73
CA SER A 124 -12.54 -8.21 3.73
C SER A 124 -13.78 -8.97 3.23
N LYS A 125 -14.46 -8.48 2.19
CA LYS A 125 -15.60 -9.18 1.56
C LYS A 125 -15.18 -10.30 0.59
N LYS A 126 -13.94 -10.29 0.09
CA LYS A 126 -13.46 -11.20 -0.97
C LYS A 126 -12.36 -12.15 -0.52
N TYR A 127 -11.59 -11.76 0.50
CA TYR A 127 -10.44 -12.52 0.97
C TYR A 127 -10.56 -12.80 2.47
N GLY A 128 -10.42 -14.08 2.85
CA GLY A 128 -10.30 -14.47 4.25
C GLY A 128 -8.94 -14.07 4.82
N LEU A 129 -8.86 -13.89 6.15
CA LEU A 129 -7.69 -13.36 6.84
C LEU A 129 -6.37 -14.03 6.44
N LYS A 130 -6.32 -15.37 6.43
CA LYS A 130 -5.11 -16.13 6.07
C LYS A 130 -4.63 -15.79 4.65
N ASN A 131 -5.55 -15.75 3.68
CA ASN A 131 -5.22 -15.41 2.29
C ASN A 131 -4.79 -13.94 2.16
N THR A 132 -5.45 -13.03 2.86
CA THR A 132 -5.08 -11.61 2.87
C THR A 132 -3.65 -11.41 3.36
N LEU A 133 -3.30 -11.99 4.51
CA LEU A 133 -1.95 -11.89 5.09
C LEU A 133 -0.90 -12.53 4.18
N GLN A 134 -1.18 -13.73 3.66
CA GLN A 134 -0.27 -14.41 2.73
C GLN A 134 -0.01 -13.57 1.48
N LEU A 135 -1.06 -13.05 0.85
CA LEU A 135 -0.95 -12.32 -0.40
C LEU A 135 -0.26 -10.97 -0.22
N ALA A 136 -0.57 -10.21 0.84
CA ALA A 136 0.08 -8.92 1.11
C ALA A 136 1.59 -9.10 1.39
N ILE A 137 1.97 -10.06 2.24
CA ILE A 137 3.39 -10.32 2.52
C ILE A 137 4.12 -10.77 1.26
N ASN A 138 3.51 -11.67 0.47
CA ASN A 138 4.11 -12.13 -0.78
C ASN A 138 4.09 -11.06 -1.89
N ALA A 139 3.21 -10.07 -1.81
CA ALA A 139 3.23 -8.92 -2.70
C ALA A 139 4.48 -8.06 -2.46
N GLY A 140 4.96 -8.02 -1.21
CA GLY A 140 6.14 -7.29 -0.79
C GLY A 140 5.82 -6.11 0.15
N ASP A 141 4.64 -6.10 0.76
CA ASP A 141 4.29 -5.12 1.79
C ASP A 141 5.09 -5.37 3.08
N ASP A 142 5.56 -4.29 3.71
CA ASP A 142 6.35 -4.35 4.95
C ASP A 142 5.48 -4.14 6.20
N ILE A 143 4.50 -3.25 6.12
CA ILE A 143 3.54 -2.96 7.20
C ILE A 143 2.13 -3.31 6.73
N LEU A 144 1.45 -4.17 7.48
CA LEU A 144 0.06 -4.55 7.24
C LEU A 144 -0.86 -3.71 8.14
N LEU A 145 -1.63 -2.81 7.54
CA LEU A 145 -2.50 -1.88 8.27
C LEU A 145 -3.85 -2.54 8.60
N PHE A 146 -4.21 -2.52 9.89
CA PHE A 146 -5.51 -2.91 10.43
C PHE A 146 -6.04 -1.76 11.29
N GLY A 147 -6.81 -0.85 10.69
CA GLY A 147 -7.22 0.42 11.31
C GLY A 147 -8.72 0.51 11.63
N ASN A 148 -9.57 -0.14 10.86
CA ASN A 148 -11.03 -0.01 10.94
C ASN A 148 -11.67 -1.04 11.88
N GLN A 149 -11.10 -1.17 13.08
CA GLN A 149 -11.60 -2.00 14.17
C GLN A 149 -12.79 -1.37 14.92
N LEU A 150 -13.66 -0.65 14.20
CA LEU A 150 -14.76 0.12 14.79
C LEU A 150 -15.94 -0.75 15.24
N ASP A 151 -16.10 -1.94 14.68
CA ASP A 151 -17.07 -2.94 15.15
C ASP A 151 -16.34 -3.95 16.06
N PRO A 152 -16.64 -3.98 17.38
CA PRO A 152 -16.00 -4.90 18.32
C PRO A 152 -16.10 -6.37 17.91
N ARG A 153 -17.12 -6.74 17.13
CA ARG A 153 -17.34 -8.11 16.63
C ARG A 153 -16.42 -8.48 15.47
N LYS A 154 -15.75 -7.50 14.86
CA LYS A 154 -14.84 -7.67 13.71
C LYS A 154 -13.39 -7.37 14.07
N ILE A 155 -13.10 -7.19 15.36
CA ILE A 155 -11.74 -7.03 15.88
C ILE A 155 -10.96 -8.30 15.57
N VAL A 156 -9.82 -8.13 14.89
CA VAL A 156 -8.84 -9.19 14.74
C VAL A 156 -7.70 -8.88 15.69
N SER A 157 -7.54 -9.71 16.73
CA SER A 157 -6.50 -9.48 17.73
C SER A 157 -5.10 -9.60 17.12
N THR A 158 -4.15 -8.83 17.64
CA THR A 158 -2.74 -8.91 17.24
C THR A 158 -2.20 -10.33 17.37
N LYS A 159 -2.59 -11.05 18.44
CA LYS A 159 -2.22 -12.46 18.62
C LYS A 159 -2.70 -13.33 17.44
N LYS A 160 -3.95 -13.16 16.99
CA LYS A 160 -4.48 -13.92 15.85
C LYS A 160 -3.73 -13.61 14.56
N LEU A 161 -3.37 -12.35 14.33
CA LEU A 161 -2.56 -11.93 13.19
C LEU A 161 -1.19 -12.62 13.21
N VAL A 162 -0.47 -12.51 14.32
CA VAL A 162 0.85 -13.11 14.52
C VAL A 162 0.81 -14.63 14.37
N ASP A 163 -0.11 -15.32 15.06
CA ASP A 163 -0.25 -16.77 14.97
C ASP A 163 -0.51 -17.23 13.52
N THR A 164 -1.31 -16.47 12.77
CA THR A 164 -1.59 -16.77 11.36
C THR A 164 -0.35 -16.60 10.48
N ILE A 165 0.43 -15.52 10.69
CA ILE A 165 1.68 -15.28 9.97
C ILE A 165 2.70 -16.38 10.28
N VAL A 166 2.86 -16.75 11.56
CA VAL A 166 3.74 -17.84 11.98
C VAL A 166 3.34 -19.16 11.32
N SER A 167 2.02 -19.47 11.25
CA SER A 167 1.53 -20.65 10.55
C SER A 167 1.86 -20.62 9.05
N LEU A 168 1.75 -19.45 8.39
CA LEU A 168 2.08 -19.29 6.97
C LEU A 168 3.59 -19.48 6.70
N ILE A 169 4.44 -19.05 7.62
CA ILE A 169 5.89 -19.30 7.54
C ILE A 169 6.19 -20.79 7.70
N LYS A 170 5.62 -21.42 8.74
CA LYS A 170 5.79 -22.87 9.00
C LYS A 170 5.32 -23.75 7.84
N SER A 171 4.27 -23.33 7.11
CA SER A 171 3.78 -24.06 5.93
C SER A 171 4.53 -23.73 4.63
N GLY A 172 5.53 -22.85 4.67
CA GLY A 172 6.27 -22.39 3.49
C GLY A 172 5.47 -21.49 2.54
N SER A 173 4.26 -21.08 2.93
CA SER A 173 3.37 -20.23 2.12
C SER A 173 3.81 -18.76 2.11
N VAL A 174 4.59 -18.36 3.12
CA VAL A 174 5.33 -17.10 3.23
C VAL A 174 6.77 -17.45 3.56
N LYS A 175 7.73 -16.81 2.88
CA LYS A 175 9.16 -16.98 3.19
C LYS A 175 9.52 -16.18 4.43
N GLU A 176 10.25 -16.78 5.37
CA GLU A 176 10.78 -16.08 6.54
C GLU A 176 11.63 -14.85 6.14
N GLN A 177 12.41 -14.98 5.06
CA GLN A 177 13.19 -13.87 4.51
C GLN A 177 12.34 -12.64 4.19
N SER A 178 11.09 -12.80 3.74
CA SER A 178 10.20 -11.66 3.46
C SER A 178 9.92 -10.84 4.73
N ILE A 179 9.79 -11.52 5.87
CA ILE A 179 9.60 -10.86 7.18
C ILE A 179 10.88 -10.16 7.63
N ASN A 180 12.03 -10.80 7.46
CA ASN A 180 13.33 -10.23 7.83
C ASN A 180 13.65 -8.98 6.98
N ASP A 181 13.38 -9.02 5.67
CA ASP A 181 13.56 -7.88 4.79
C ASP A 181 12.66 -6.70 5.19
N ALA A 182 11.39 -6.98 5.46
CA ALA A 182 10.44 -5.98 5.95
C ALA A 182 10.89 -5.36 7.27
N TYR A 183 11.27 -6.20 8.24
CA TYR A 183 11.81 -5.77 9.52
C TYR A 183 13.02 -4.84 9.32
N ASN A 184 13.98 -5.21 8.46
CA ASN A 184 15.16 -4.39 8.20
C ASN A 184 14.82 -3.02 7.60
N ARG A 185 13.84 -2.94 6.68
CA ARG A 185 13.36 -1.65 6.14
C ARG A 185 12.69 -0.81 7.22
N ILE A 186 11.86 -1.42 8.07
CA ILE A 186 11.18 -0.75 9.19
C ILE A 186 12.19 -0.23 10.22
N GLN A 187 13.24 -0.99 10.54
CA GLN A 187 14.29 -0.53 11.45
C GLN A 187 15.06 0.66 10.86
N LYS A 188 15.38 0.64 9.57
CA LYS A 188 15.99 1.79 8.88
C LYS A 188 15.08 3.01 8.90
N LEU A 189 13.77 2.82 8.72
CA LEU A 189 12.77 3.89 8.80
C LEU A 189 12.73 4.50 10.20
N LYS A 190 12.68 3.68 11.25
CA LYS A 190 12.63 4.14 12.65
C LYS A 190 13.84 4.98 13.06
N LYS A 191 15.02 4.72 12.49
CA LYS A 191 16.25 5.48 12.75
C LYS A 191 16.24 6.92 12.17
N LYS A 192 15.22 7.30 11.41
CA LYS A 192 15.02 8.67 10.93
C LYS A 192 14.34 9.59 11.95
N LEU A 193 13.73 9.01 12.98
CA LEU A 193 13.16 9.69 14.14
C LEU A 193 14.21 9.75 15.26
#